data_AF-A0A939U9P8-F1
#
_entry.id   AF-A0A939U9P8-F1
#
_cell.length_a   1.000
_cell.length_b   1.000
_cell.length_c   1.000
_cell.angle_alpha   90.00
_cell.angle_beta   90.00
_cell.angle_gamma   90.00
#
_symmetry.space_group_name_H-M   'P 1'
#
loop_
_entity.id
_entity.type
_entity.pdbx_description
1 polymer ?
#
loop_
_entity_poly.entity_id
_entity_poly.type
_entity_poly.pdbx_seq_one_letter_code
_entity_poly.pdbx_strand_id
1 'polypeptide(L)'
;RARRMMTRHTVRTAQKQFAAWTKLEELLLVKFIDGNVKAQGEDGEFLHSEYSEGIPAGLTQPGYTEFWKEGVANSPHGKVLEAR
;
A
#
# COMPACT_ATOMS: atom_id res chain seq x y z
N ARG A 1 -21.34 14.60 -34.38
CA ARG A 1 -21.48 13.23 -33.80
C ARG A 1 -20.14 12.68 -33.31
N ALA A 2 -19.09 12.71 -34.14
CA ALA A 2 -17.73 12.26 -33.78
C ALA A 2 -17.14 12.93 -32.53
N ARG A 3 -17.17 14.28 -32.41
CA ARG A 3 -16.66 14.99 -31.23
C ARG A 3 -17.26 14.51 -29.91
N ARG A 4 -18.59 14.32 -29.87
CA ARG A 4 -19.30 13.80 -28.68
C ARG A 4 -18.95 12.35 -28.36
N MET A 5 -18.63 11.53 -29.36
CA MET A 5 -18.16 10.16 -29.13
C MET A 5 -16.74 10.15 -28.56
N MET A 6 -15.85 10.98 -29.11
CA MET A 6 -14.48 11.13 -28.62
C MET A 6 -14.44 11.65 -27.18
N THR A 7 -15.19 12.71 -26.86
CA THR A 7 -15.29 13.22 -25.47
C THR A 7 -15.82 12.16 -24.51
N ARG A 8 -16.85 11.38 -24.90
CA ARG A 8 -17.34 10.29 -24.04
C ARG A 8 -16.31 9.18 -23.85
N HIS A 9 -15.56 8.84 -24.90
CA HIS A 9 -14.48 7.87 -24.81
C HIS A 9 -13.40 8.35 -23.82
N THR A 10 -12.89 9.58 -23.99
CA THR A 10 -11.82 10.09 -23.13
C THR A 10 -12.25 10.23 -21.68
N VAL A 11 -13.45 10.74 -21.40
CA VAL A 11 -14.00 10.82 -20.03
C VAL A 11 -14.12 9.44 -19.41
N ARG A 12 -14.65 8.45 -20.13
CA ARG A 12 -14.76 7.08 -19.62
C ARG A 12 -13.40 6.46 -19.36
N THR A 13 -12.42 6.69 -20.22
CA THR A 13 -11.06 6.19 -20.03
C THR A 13 -10.41 6.83 -18.79
N ALA A 14 -10.56 8.14 -18.60
CA ALA A 14 -10.07 8.82 -17.40
C ALA A 14 -10.72 8.29 -16.11
N GLN A 15 -12.05 8.08 -16.13
CA GLN A 15 -12.80 7.48 -15.02
C GLN A 15 -12.30 6.07 -14.68
N LYS A 16 -12.06 5.23 -15.70
CA LYS A 16 -11.50 3.88 -15.50
C LYS A 16 -10.10 3.92 -14.89
N GLN A 17 -9.25 4.83 -15.36
CA GLN A 17 -7.91 5.00 -14.83
C GLN A 17 -7.96 5.43 -13.37
N PHE A 18 -8.82 6.39 -13.03
CA PHE A 18 -9.00 6.86 -11.67
C PHE A 18 -9.46 5.73 -10.74
N ALA A 19 -10.47 4.97 -11.16
CA ALA A 19 -10.96 3.82 -10.38
C ALA A 19 -9.88 2.75 -10.15
N ALA A 20 -8.98 2.52 -11.12
CA ALA A 20 -7.85 1.61 -10.96
C ALA A 20 -6.83 2.14 -9.94
N TRP A 21 -6.54 3.45 -9.96
CA TRP A 21 -5.65 4.07 -8.98
C TRP A 21 -6.21 4.03 -7.56
N THR A 22 -7.51 4.31 -7.39
CA THR A 22 -8.16 4.21 -6.08
C THR A 22 -8.07 2.80 -5.50
N LYS A 23 -8.33 1.77 -6.32
CA LYS A 23 -8.18 0.37 -5.88
C LYS A 23 -6.75 0.03 -5.48
N LEU A 24 -5.77 0.53 -6.23
CA LEU A 24 -4.36 0.32 -5.90
C LEU A 24 -4.00 1.00 -4.57
N GLU A 25 -4.48 2.23 -4.35
CA GLU A 25 -4.29 2.97 -3.11
C GLU A 25 -4.89 2.21 -1.91
N GLU A 26 -6.13 1.76 -2.01
CA GLU A 26 -6.81 0.96 -0.98
C GLU A 26 -6.04 -0.33 -0.67
N LEU A 27 -5.57 -1.03 -1.72
CA LEU A 27 -4.77 -2.24 -1.57
C LEU A 27 -3.46 -1.96 -0.85
N LEU A 28 -2.70 -0.95 -1.26
CA LEU A 28 -1.41 -0.60 -0.65
C LEU A 28 -1.59 -0.15 0.80
N LEU A 29 -2.62 0.64 1.08
CA LEU A 29 -2.97 1.06 2.43
C LEU A 29 -3.21 -0.16 3.32
N VAL A 30 -4.13 -1.05 2.94
CA VAL A 30 -4.48 -2.22 3.77
C VAL A 30 -3.32 -3.21 3.88
N LYS A 31 -2.56 -3.42 2.80
CA LYS A 31 -1.41 -4.33 2.77
C LYS A 31 -0.32 -3.91 3.76
N PHE A 32 -0.05 -2.61 3.84
CA PHE A 32 1.12 -2.05 4.53
C PHE A 32 0.81 -1.19 5.77
N ILE A 33 -0.46 -1.13 6.20
CA ILE A 33 -0.85 -0.35 7.38
C ILE A 33 -0.09 -0.80 8.63
N ASP A 34 0.34 0.19 9.42
CA ASP A 34 0.99 -0.04 10.72
C ASP A 34 2.28 -0.89 10.64
N GLY A 35 3.03 -0.77 9.54
CA GLY A 35 4.28 -1.50 9.33
C GLY A 35 4.12 -3.00 9.04
N ASN A 36 2.89 -3.48 8.95
CA ASN A 36 2.59 -4.85 8.57
C ASN A 36 2.84 -5.10 7.09
N VAL A 37 2.99 -6.36 6.71
CA VAL A 37 2.88 -6.86 5.34
C VAL A 37 1.91 -8.03 5.38
N LYS A 38 0.65 -7.80 4.99
CA LYS A 38 -0.40 -8.85 5.02
C LYS A 38 -0.17 -9.91 3.96
N ALA A 39 -0.39 -11.19 4.26
CA ALA A 39 -0.19 -12.27 3.29
C ALA A 39 -1.11 -12.15 2.06
N GLN A 40 -0.58 -12.47 0.88
CA GLN A 40 -1.33 -12.53 -0.38
C GLN A 40 -0.94 -13.78 -1.16
N GLY A 41 -1.87 -14.30 -1.96
CA GLY A 41 -1.63 -15.38 -2.91
C GLY A 41 -0.84 -14.90 -4.14
N GLU A 42 -0.50 -15.83 -5.03
CA GLU A 42 0.17 -15.52 -6.30
C GLU A 42 -0.71 -14.68 -7.25
N ASP A 43 -2.03 -14.74 -7.06
CA ASP A 43 -3.03 -13.95 -7.78
C ASP A 43 -3.21 -12.53 -7.21
N GLY A 44 -2.58 -12.22 -6.07
CA GLY A 44 -2.65 -10.92 -5.41
C GLY A 44 -3.80 -10.77 -4.42
N GLU A 45 -4.65 -11.78 -4.25
CA GLU A 45 -5.75 -11.76 -3.27
C GLU A 45 -5.22 -11.89 -1.84
N PHE A 46 -5.88 -11.23 -0.89
CA PHE A 46 -5.51 -11.35 0.53
C PHE A 46 -5.81 -12.76 1.03
N LEU A 47 -4.84 -13.35 1.74
CA LEU A 47 -5.05 -14.65 2.38
C LEU A 47 -5.67 -14.43 3.76
N HIS A 48 -6.74 -15.18 4.04
CA HIS A 48 -7.49 -15.11 5.29
C HIS A 48 -7.35 -16.41 6.08
N SER A 49 -7.45 -16.31 7.41
CA SER A 49 -7.43 -17.47 8.29
C SER A 49 -8.67 -18.35 8.06
N GLU A 50 -8.57 -19.64 8.39
CA GLU A 50 -9.72 -20.56 8.33
C GLU A 50 -10.88 -20.16 9.26
N TYR A 51 -10.62 -19.29 10.24
CA TYR A 51 -11.58 -18.88 11.26
C TYR A 51 -12.43 -17.66 10.87
N SER A 52 -11.93 -16.79 9.98
CA SER A 52 -12.61 -15.55 9.59
C SER A 52 -11.96 -14.86 8.39
N GLU A 53 -12.77 -14.33 7.48
CA GLU A 53 -12.37 -13.39 6.42
C GLU A 53 -11.86 -12.04 6.98
N GLY A 54 -12.16 -11.70 8.22
CA GLY A 54 -11.63 -10.49 8.86
C GLY A 54 -10.18 -10.63 9.36
N ILE A 55 -9.65 -11.85 9.40
CA ILE A 55 -8.34 -12.14 10.00
C ILE A 55 -7.38 -12.62 8.90
N PRO A 56 -6.24 -11.94 8.68
CA PRO A 56 -5.28 -12.39 7.68
C PRO A 56 -4.67 -13.74 8.08
N ALA A 57 -4.43 -14.62 7.11
CA ALA A 57 -3.78 -15.92 7.32
C ALA A 57 -2.35 -15.78 7.88
N GLY A 58 -1.71 -14.63 7.59
CA GLY A 58 -0.40 -14.28 8.12
C GLY A 58 -0.09 -12.81 7.89
N LEU A 59 0.82 -12.29 8.70
CA LEU A 59 1.43 -10.98 8.52
C LEU A 59 2.90 -11.06 8.90
N THR A 60 3.73 -10.23 8.26
CA THR A 60 5.11 -10.00 8.69
C THR A 60 5.30 -8.52 9.04
N GLN A 61 6.24 -8.23 9.92
CA GLN A 61 6.60 -6.86 10.29
C GLN A 61 8.12 -6.72 10.17
N PRO A 62 8.66 -6.51 8.95
CA PRO A 62 10.10 -6.52 8.70
C PRO A 62 10.83 -5.35 9.37
N GLY A 63 10.10 -4.33 9.84
CA GLY A 63 10.66 -3.10 10.39
C GLY A 63 11.27 -2.20 9.31
N TYR A 64 12.03 -1.21 9.74
CA TYR A 64 12.67 -0.26 8.83
C TYR A 64 13.94 -0.84 8.21
N THR A 65 14.22 -0.46 6.96
CA THR A 65 15.48 -0.81 6.29
C THR A 65 16.67 -0.14 6.97
N GLU A 66 17.86 -0.73 6.85
CA GLU A 66 19.10 -0.11 7.39
C GLU A 66 19.34 1.28 6.80
N PHE A 67 19.07 1.48 5.51
CA PHE A 67 19.14 2.80 4.87
C PHE A 67 18.23 3.83 5.56
N TRP A 68 17.00 3.45 5.90
CA TRP A 68 16.08 4.35 6.59
C TRP A 68 16.55 4.64 8.01
N LYS A 69 17.00 3.60 8.73
CA LYS A 69 17.55 3.76 10.09
C LYS A 69 18.76 4.69 10.10
N GLU A 70 19.67 4.55 9.14
CA GLU A 70 20.84 5.42 8.99
C GLU A 70 20.44 6.86 8.71
N GLY A 71 19.48 7.07 7.80
CA GLY A 71 18.95 8.41 7.51
C GLY A 71 18.32 9.08 8.73
N VAL A 72 17.62 8.32 9.58
CA VAL A 72 17.05 8.82 10.83
C VAL A 72 18.12 9.09 11.88
N ALA A 73 19.08 8.18 12.05
CA ALA A 73 20.17 8.32 13.01
C ALA A 73 21.04 9.55 12.72
N ASN A 74 21.26 9.86 11.44
CA ASN A 74 22.03 11.02 10.99
C ASN A 74 21.18 12.30 10.85
N SER A 75 19.89 12.25 11.18
CA SER A 75 19.00 13.42 11.07
C SER A 75 19.37 14.48 12.10
N PRO A 76 19.61 15.74 11.68
CA PRO A 76 20.04 16.81 12.59
C PRO A 76 18.93 17.27 13.55
N HIS A 77 17.70 16.77 13.40
CA HIS A 77 16.54 17.16 14.19
C HIS A 77 16.23 16.21 15.37
N GLY A 78 16.91 15.08 15.46
CA GLY A 78 16.73 14.11 16.55
C GLY A 78 17.73 14.34 17.69
N LYS A 79 17.28 14.27 18.95
CA LYS A 79 18.22 14.10 20.07
C LYS A 79 18.75 12.67 20.01
N VAL A 80 20.07 12.52 19.87
CA VAL A 80 20.73 11.22 20.01
C VAL A 80 20.60 10.77 21.46
N LEU A 81 20.01 9.58 21.67
CA LEU A 81 19.91 8.97 22.99
C LEU A 81 21.12 8.07 23.19
N GLU A 82 21.97 8.38 24.16
CA GLU A 82 23.08 7.51 24.55
C GLU A 82 22.61 6.47 25.57
N ALA A 83 22.89 5.20 25.32
CA ALA A 83 22.67 4.14 26.30
C ALA A 83 23.75 4.23 27.39
N ARG A 84 23.32 4.26 28.65
CA ARG A 84 24.22 4.15 29.82
C ARG A 84 24.58 2.71 30.11
#